data_AF-A0A2N7RAC7-F1
#
_entry.id   AF-A0A2N7RAC7-F1
#
_cell.length_a   1.000
_cell.length_b   1.000
_cell.length_c   1.000
_cell.angle_alpha   90.00
_cell.angle_beta   90.00
_cell.angle_gamma   90.00
#
_symmetry.space_group_name_H-M   'P 1'
#
loop_
_entity.id
_entity.type
_entity.pdbx_description
1 polymer ?
#
loop_
_entity_poly.entity_id
_entity_poly.type
_entity_poly.pdbx_seq_one_letter_code
_entity_poly.pdbx_strand_id
1 'polypeptide(L)'
;MLDATPQRQRAMLDGLRSLPANSIALACAVLALAAALAGGLVYRTRHRPGDPLDRLYARFCRLQARRGYSRAPHEGPHGYAARLAAGTATPEAHAAIARFLAIYAAMKYGNASPDDHLRARRSLRRLLTQCR
;
A
#
# COMPACT_ATOMS: atom_id res chain seq x y z
N MET A 1 -42.45 -9.42 17.69
CA MET A 1 -41.94 -10.05 18.92
C MET A 1 -40.73 -10.87 18.49
N LEU A 2 -39.52 -10.34 18.67
CA LEU A 2 -38.28 -10.96 18.22
C LEU A 2 -37.81 -11.96 19.29
N ASP A 3 -38.12 -13.24 19.09
CA ASP A 3 -37.57 -14.32 19.93
C ASP A 3 -36.17 -14.69 19.43
N ALA A 4 -35.17 -13.90 19.82
CA ALA A 4 -33.77 -14.23 19.59
C ALA A 4 -33.36 -15.41 20.51
N THR A 5 -33.56 -16.62 19.98
CA THR A 5 -33.08 -17.94 20.45
C THR A 5 -31.93 -17.96 21.49
N PRO A 6 -32.23 -18.00 22.80
CA PRO A 6 -31.21 -18.15 23.85
C PRO A 6 -30.57 -19.56 23.87
N GLN A 7 -31.28 -20.57 23.35
CA GLN A 7 -30.77 -21.95 23.30
C GLN A 7 -29.66 -22.17 22.26
N ARG A 8 -29.72 -21.48 21.10
CA ARG A 8 -28.66 -21.56 20.08
C ARG A 8 -27.36 -20.92 20.53
N GLN A 9 -27.44 -19.81 21.29
CA GLN A 9 -26.26 -19.16 21.86
C GLN A 9 -25.57 -20.04 22.91
N ARG A 10 -26.32 -20.76 23.74
CA ARG A 10 -25.75 -21.65 24.77
C ARG A 10 -25.03 -22.86 24.17
N ALA A 11 -25.61 -23.49 23.15
CA ALA A 11 -24.98 -24.63 22.48
C ALA A 11 -23.64 -24.25 21.81
N MET A 12 -23.52 -23.04 21.24
CA MET A 12 -22.25 -22.54 20.71
C MET A 12 -21.22 -22.27 21.81
N LEU A 13 -21.65 -21.71 22.95
CA LEU A 13 -20.76 -21.44 24.09
C LEU A 13 -20.27 -22.73 24.76
N ASP A 14 -21.12 -23.75 24.88
CA ASP A 14 -20.75 -25.05 25.45
C ASP A 14 -19.75 -25.80 24.57
N GLY A 15 -19.90 -25.72 23.23
CA GLY A 15 -18.90 -26.26 22.29
C GLY A 15 -17.53 -25.58 22.40
N LEU A 16 -17.49 -24.28 22.72
CA LEU A 16 -16.25 -23.57 23.01
C LEU A 16 -15.64 -23.99 24.35
N ARG A 17 -16.48 -24.32 25.34
CA ARG A 17 -16.11 -24.75 26.69
C ARG A 17 -15.56 -26.17 26.75
N SER A 18 -15.95 -27.03 25.80
CA SER A 18 -15.44 -28.40 25.66
C SER A 18 -14.09 -28.49 24.92
N LEU A 19 -13.57 -27.38 24.40
CA LEU A 19 -12.25 -27.38 23.77
C LEU A 19 -11.17 -27.48 24.85
N PRO A 20 -10.20 -28.39 24.70
CA PRO A 20 -9.04 -28.43 25.59
C PRO A 20 -8.37 -27.05 25.62
N ALA A 21 -8.00 -26.56 26.80
CA ALA A 21 -7.27 -25.30 26.94
C ALA A 21 -6.02 -25.25 26.03
N ASN A 22 -5.39 -26.41 25.80
CA ASN A 22 -4.26 -26.58 24.89
C ASN A 22 -4.61 -26.27 23.42
N SER A 23 -5.82 -26.63 22.97
CA SER A 23 -6.30 -26.36 21.61
C SER A 23 -6.56 -24.88 21.39
N ILE A 24 -7.14 -24.20 22.40
CA ILE A 24 -7.35 -22.75 22.38
C ILE A 24 -6.01 -22.01 22.38
N ALA A 25 -5.09 -22.43 23.26
CA ALA A 25 -3.74 -21.86 23.33
C ALA A 25 -2.97 -22.01 22.00
N LEU A 26 -3.07 -23.19 21.36
CA LEU A 26 -2.48 -23.44 20.04
C LEU A 26 -3.08 -22.54 18.96
N ALA A 27 -4.41 -22.38 18.93
CA ALA A 27 -5.08 -21.50 17.97
C ALA A 27 -4.64 -20.03 18.14
N CYS A 28 -4.55 -19.54 19.38
CA CYS A 28 -4.05 -18.21 19.68
C CYS A 28 -2.58 -18.02 19.25
N ALA A 29 -1.73 -19.02 19.51
CA ALA A 29 -0.33 -18.97 19.10
C ALA A 29 -0.16 -18.92 17.57
N VAL A 30 -0.95 -19.71 16.84
CA VAL A 30 -0.97 -19.70 15.37
C VAL A 30 -1.45 -18.35 14.83
N LEU A 31 -2.52 -17.79 15.39
CA LEU A 31 -3.02 -16.46 15.00
C LEU A 31 -2.00 -15.36 15.28
N ALA A 32 -1.36 -15.37 16.45
CA ALA A 32 -0.32 -14.41 16.80
C ALA A 32 0.88 -14.50 15.85
N LEU A 33 1.32 -15.72 15.52
CA LEU A 33 2.40 -15.94 14.56
C LEU A 33 2.01 -15.46 13.16
N ALA A 34 0.80 -15.77 12.69
CA ALA A 34 0.30 -15.31 11.40
C ALA A 34 0.23 -13.78 11.33
N ALA A 35 -0.26 -13.13 12.40
CA ALA A 35 -0.30 -11.67 12.50
C ALA A 35 1.11 -11.06 12.53
N ALA A 36 2.05 -11.67 13.26
CA ALA A 36 3.45 -11.23 13.29
C ALA A 36 4.15 -11.40 11.93
N LEU A 37 3.89 -12.49 11.21
CA LEU A 37 4.41 -12.72 9.87
C LEU A 37 3.82 -11.73 8.85
N ALA A 38 2.49 -11.51 8.91
CA ALA A 38 1.82 -10.51 8.06
C ALA A 38 2.34 -9.10 8.37
N GLY A 39 2.44 -8.73 9.65
CA GLY A 39 3.00 -7.46 10.10
C GLY A 39 4.46 -7.30 9.69
N GLY A 40 5.27 -8.35 9.80
CA GLY A 40 6.66 -8.39 9.36
C GLY A 40 6.80 -8.26 7.84
N LEU A 41 5.92 -8.88 7.05
CA LEU A 41 5.90 -8.75 5.59
C LEU A 41 5.47 -7.35 5.16
N VAL A 42 4.44 -6.78 5.80
CA VAL A 42 4.03 -5.39 5.58
C VAL A 42 5.16 -4.44 5.98
N TYR A 43 5.79 -4.65 7.13
CA TYR A 43 6.92 -3.84 7.58
C TYR A 43 8.10 -3.95 6.61
N ARG A 44 8.48 -5.16 6.19
CA ARG A 44 9.58 -5.38 5.25
C ARG A 44 9.29 -4.82 3.85
N THR A 45 8.05 -4.85 3.40
CA THR A 45 7.65 -4.21 2.13
C THR A 45 7.60 -2.68 2.25
N ARG A 46 7.30 -2.13 3.44
CA ARG A 46 7.30 -0.69 3.73
C ARG A 46 8.69 -0.11 4.05
N HIS A 47 9.57 -0.91 4.63
CA HIS A 47 10.86 -0.51 5.22
C HIS A 47 12.07 -1.22 4.60
N ARG A 48 11.93 -1.89 3.45
CA ARG A 48 13.07 -2.33 2.64
C ARG A 48 14.01 -1.13 2.44
N PRO A 49 15.34 -1.27 2.63
CA PRO A 49 16.30 -0.19 2.36
C PRO A 49 16.04 0.36 0.96
N GLY A 50 15.41 1.53 0.90
CA GLY A 50 14.55 1.85 -0.24
C GLY A 50 15.35 1.98 -1.53
N ASP A 51 14.93 1.22 -2.55
CA ASP A 51 15.28 1.49 -3.94
C ASP A 51 15.25 3.02 -4.13
N PRO A 52 16.33 3.65 -4.60
CA PRO A 52 16.36 5.08 -4.89
C PRO A 52 15.12 5.59 -5.64
N LEU A 53 14.47 4.76 -6.47
CA LEU A 53 13.21 5.07 -7.15
C LEU A 53 12.02 5.16 -6.18
N ASP A 54 11.87 4.21 -5.26
CA ASP A 54 10.80 4.20 -4.25
C ASP A 54 10.89 5.43 -3.33
N ARG A 55 12.11 5.90 -3.02
CA ARG A 55 12.31 7.16 -2.26
C ARG A 55 11.80 8.39 -3.01
N LEU A 56 12.01 8.44 -4.33
CA LEU A 56 11.50 9.53 -5.17
C LEU A 56 9.98 9.46 -5.27
N TYR A 57 9.42 8.27 -5.44
CA TYR A 57 7.97 8.06 -5.45
C TYR A 57 7.31 8.46 -4.12
N ALA A 58 7.90 8.08 -2.98
CA ALA A 58 7.41 8.50 -1.67
C ALA A 58 7.46 10.03 -1.49
N ARG A 59 8.52 10.69 -2.01
CA ARG A 59 8.62 12.15 -1.99
C ARG A 59 7.54 12.80 -2.85
N PHE A 60 7.25 12.24 -4.03
CA PHE A 60 6.15 12.66 -4.90
C PHE A 60 4.80 12.54 -4.17
N CYS A 61 4.49 11.38 -3.58
CA CYS A 61 3.25 11.20 -2.82
C CYS A 61 3.11 12.20 -1.67
N ARG A 62 4.20 12.50 -0.94
CA ARG A 62 4.17 13.53 0.11
C ARG A 62 3.91 14.93 -0.43
N LEU A 63 4.49 15.26 -1.58
CA LEU A 63 4.28 16.55 -2.24
C LEU A 63 2.81 16.73 -2.65
N GLN A 64 2.20 15.68 -3.21
CA GLN A 64 0.78 15.71 -3.57
C GLN A 64 -0.16 15.67 -2.35
N ALA A 65 0.20 14.93 -1.30
CA ALA A 65 -0.57 14.90 -0.05
C ALA A 65 -0.67 16.28 0.61
N ARG A 66 0.41 17.09 0.56
CA ARG A 66 0.41 18.48 1.04
C ARG A 66 -0.58 19.38 0.28
N ARG A 67 -1.03 18.96 -0.91
CA ARG A 67 -2.02 19.66 -1.74
C ARG A 67 -3.42 19.05 -1.64
N GLY A 68 -3.64 18.13 -0.70
CA GLY A 68 -4.91 17.43 -0.54
C GLY A 68 -5.06 16.17 -1.40
N TYR A 69 -4.09 15.85 -2.25
CA TYR A 69 -4.14 14.69 -3.15
C TYR A 69 -3.37 13.49 -2.60
N SER A 70 -3.64 13.07 -1.37
CA SER A 70 -2.97 11.90 -0.78
C SER A 70 -3.30 10.61 -1.55
N ARG A 71 -2.33 9.70 -1.69
CA ARG A 71 -2.50 8.40 -2.36
C ARG A 71 -3.20 7.41 -1.42
N ALA A 72 -4.20 6.69 -1.91
CA ALA A 72 -4.81 5.61 -1.11
C ALA A 72 -3.90 4.37 -1.05
N PRO A 73 -3.95 3.55 0.02
CA PRO A 73 -3.06 2.39 0.16
C PRO A 73 -3.23 1.33 -0.94
N HIS A 74 -4.47 1.15 -1.43
CA HIS A 74 -4.83 0.22 -2.50
C HIS A 74 -4.64 0.83 -3.90
N GLU A 75 -4.29 2.12 -3.99
CA GLU A 75 -4.18 2.82 -5.25
C GLU A 75 -2.76 2.64 -5.83
N GLY A 76 -2.70 1.92 -6.95
CA GLY A 76 -1.49 1.80 -7.76
C GLY A 76 -1.11 3.10 -8.46
N PRO A 77 0.12 3.21 -9.00
CA PRO A 77 0.59 4.44 -9.65
C PRO A 77 -0.24 4.87 -10.87
N HIS A 78 -0.83 3.93 -11.62
CA HIS A 78 -1.71 4.26 -12.74
C HIS A 78 -3.07 4.81 -12.28
N GLY A 79 -3.71 4.15 -11.29
CA GLY A 79 -4.95 4.66 -10.69
C GLY A 79 -4.74 6.04 -10.07
N TYR A 80 -3.61 6.23 -9.41
CA TYR A 80 -3.24 7.53 -8.85
C TYR A 80 -3.03 8.60 -9.93
N ALA A 81 -2.42 8.25 -11.07
CA ALA A 81 -2.26 9.18 -12.19
C ALA A 81 -3.61 9.62 -12.75
N ALA A 82 -4.53 8.67 -12.98
CA ALA A 82 -5.87 8.96 -13.49
C ALA A 82 -6.64 9.89 -12.54
N ARG A 83 -6.57 9.64 -11.22
CA ARG A 83 -7.22 10.51 -10.23
C ARG A 83 -6.58 11.89 -10.15
N LEU A 84 -5.25 11.99 -10.21
CA LEU A 84 -4.54 13.28 -10.20
C LEU A 84 -4.84 14.10 -11.46
N ALA A 85 -5.08 13.46 -12.61
CA ALA A 85 -5.45 14.15 -13.85
C ALA A 85 -6.82 14.84 -13.77
N ALA A 86 -7.72 14.38 -12.89
CA ALA A 86 -8.98 15.04 -12.59
C ALA A 86 -8.85 16.18 -11.55
N GLY A 87 -7.63 16.48 -11.10
CA GLY A 87 -7.34 17.54 -10.13
C GLY A 87 -7.30 18.95 -10.76
N THR A 88 -6.94 19.94 -9.93
CA THR A 88 -6.92 21.36 -10.31
C THR A 88 -5.51 21.87 -10.66
N ALA A 89 -4.58 21.01 -11.06
CA ALA A 89 -3.24 21.45 -11.42
C ALA A 89 -3.19 21.99 -12.87
N THR A 90 -2.12 22.70 -13.22
CA THR A 90 -1.94 23.19 -14.59
C THR A 90 -1.72 22.03 -15.56
N PRO A 91 -2.01 22.21 -16.87
CA PRO A 91 -1.76 21.17 -17.88
C PRO A 91 -0.31 20.65 -17.87
N GLU A 92 0.66 21.53 -17.66
CA GLU A 92 2.09 21.17 -17.58
C GLU A 92 2.38 20.31 -16.35
N ALA A 93 1.78 20.65 -15.21
CA ALA A 93 1.92 19.87 -13.98
C ALA A 93 1.28 18.49 -14.14
N HIS A 94 0.10 18.39 -14.75
CA HIS A 94 -0.54 17.11 -15.08
C HIS A 94 0.34 16.26 -16.02
N ALA A 95 0.93 16.86 -17.05
CA ALA A 95 1.85 16.15 -17.94
C ALA A 95 3.11 15.65 -17.20
N ALA A 96 3.68 16.47 -16.31
CA ALA A 96 4.83 16.07 -15.49
C ALA A 96 4.48 14.93 -14.52
N ILE A 97 3.32 15.01 -13.87
CA ILE A 97 2.78 13.98 -12.97
C ILE A 97 2.58 12.65 -13.72
N ALA A 98 1.91 12.70 -14.88
CA ALA A 98 1.65 11.51 -15.69
C ALA A 98 2.96 10.84 -16.13
N ARG A 99 3.93 11.63 -16.63
CA ARG A 99 5.27 11.12 -17.00
C ARG A 99 6.02 10.54 -15.81
N PHE A 100 5.97 11.20 -14.65
CA PHE A 100 6.62 10.71 -13.43
C PHE A 100 6.08 9.34 -13.05
N LEU A 101 4.75 9.20 -13.01
CA LEU A 101 4.08 7.96 -12.62
C LEU A 101 4.27 6.84 -13.64
N ALA A 102 4.30 7.16 -14.93
CA ALA A 102 4.59 6.19 -16.00
C ALA A 102 6.01 5.63 -15.90
N ILE A 103 7.03 6.49 -15.75
CA ILE A 103 8.42 6.06 -15.59
C ILE A 103 8.58 5.20 -14.34
N TYR A 104 8.03 5.62 -13.22
CA TYR A 104 8.11 4.84 -11.98
C TYR A 104 7.44 3.46 -12.13
N ALA A 105 6.24 3.40 -12.71
CA ALA A 105 5.54 2.14 -12.91
C ALA A 105 6.31 1.20 -13.85
N ALA A 106 6.90 1.72 -14.93
CA ALA A 106 7.71 0.94 -15.85
C ALA A 106 8.96 0.35 -15.16
N MET A 107 9.62 1.09 -14.27
CA MET A 107 10.77 0.57 -13.54
C MET A 107 10.37 -0.40 -12.42
N LYS A 108 9.20 -0.21 -11.80
CA LYS A 108 8.76 -1.02 -10.66
C LYS A 108 8.13 -2.35 -11.07
N TYR A 109 7.40 -2.36 -12.17
CA TYR A 109 6.63 -3.52 -12.64
C TYR A 109 7.11 -4.06 -13.98
N GLY A 110 8.04 -3.37 -14.65
CA GLY A 110 8.66 -3.85 -15.88
C GLY A 110 10.00 -4.53 -15.62
N ASN A 111 10.56 -5.13 -16.68
CA ASN A 111 11.89 -5.71 -16.67
C ASN A 111 12.90 -4.64 -17.12
N ALA A 112 13.53 -3.95 -16.17
CA ALA A 112 14.42 -2.83 -16.45
C ALA A 112 15.87 -3.19 -16.10
N SER A 113 16.81 -2.80 -16.96
CA SER A 113 18.24 -2.99 -16.69
C SER A 113 18.73 -2.01 -15.61
N PRO A 114 19.87 -2.26 -14.94
CA PRO A 114 20.47 -1.31 -14.00
C PRO A 114 20.71 0.09 -14.61
N ASP A 115 21.03 0.16 -15.91
CA ASP A 115 21.21 1.43 -16.63
C ASP A 115 19.88 2.17 -16.83
N ASP A 116 18.79 1.46 -17.06
CA ASP A 116 17.44 2.04 -17.11
C ASP A 116 17.05 2.64 -15.76
N HIS A 117 17.36 1.96 -14.66
CA HIS A 117 17.12 2.49 -13.32
C HIS A 117 17.90 3.79 -13.07
N LEU A 118 19.16 3.87 -13.52
CA LEU A 118 19.98 5.08 -13.40
C LEU A 118 19.42 6.24 -14.21
N ARG A 119 18.98 6.00 -15.46
CA ARG A 119 18.34 7.01 -16.32
C ARG A 119 17.00 7.46 -15.74
N ALA A 120 16.14 6.52 -15.36
CA ALA A 120 14.85 6.79 -14.76
C ALA A 120 14.99 7.64 -13.49
N ARG A 121 15.97 7.35 -12.63
CA ARG A 121 16.23 8.14 -11.41
C ARG A 121 16.60 9.60 -11.70
N ARG A 122 17.30 9.89 -12.80
CA ARG A 122 17.59 11.27 -13.20
C ARG A 122 16.32 11.96 -13.70
N SER A 123 15.56 11.29 -14.57
CA SER A 123 14.30 11.80 -15.11
C SER A 123 13.28 12.08 -14.01
N LEU A 124 13.07 11.16 -13.07
CA LEU A 124 12.16 11.34 -11.94
C LEU A 124 12.56 12.52 -11.05
N ARG A 125 13.86 12.72 -10.79
CA ARG A 125 14.34 13.89 -10.01
C ARG A 125 14.01 15.21 -10.68
N ARG A 126 14.16 15.29 -12.01
CA ARG A 126 13.80 16.47 -12.80
C ARG A 126 12.29 16.70 -12.82
N LEU A 127 11.50 15.65 -13.07
CA LEU A 127 10.04 15.76 -13.12
C LEU A 127 9.45 16.15 -11.77
N LEU A 128 10.06 15.73 -10.66
CA LEU A 128 9.61 16.07 -9.31
C LEU A 128 9.55 17.59 -9.06
N THR A 129 10.45 18.37 -9.67
CA THR A 129 10.42 19.85 -9.52
C THR A 129 9.31 20.50 -10.34
N GLN A 130 8.80 19.79 -11.35
CA GLN A 130 7.76 20.23 -12.28
C GLN A 130 6.35 19.76 -11.86
N CYS A 131 6.25 18.78 -10.97
CA CYS A 131 4.98 18.30 -10.38
C CYS A 131 4.45 19.25 -9.29
N ARG A 132 4.60 20.57 -9.48
CA ARG A 132 4.19 21.56 -8.49
C ARG A 132 2.75 22.01 -8.65
#